data_AF-E9PLE7-F1
#
_entry.id   AF-E9PLE7-F1
#
_cell.length_a   1.000
_cell.length_b   1.000
_cell.length_c   1.000
_cell.angle_alpha   90.00
_cell.angle_beta   90.00
_cell.angle_gamma   90.00
#
_symmetry.space_group_name_H-M   'P 1'
#
loop_
_entity.id
_entity.type
_entity.pdbx_description
1 polymer ?
#
loop_
_entity_poly.entity_id
_entity_poly.type
_entity_poly.pdbx_seq_one_letter_code
_entity_poly.pdbx_strand_id
1 'polypeptide(L)'
;MGSSEPLPIADGDRRRKKKRRGRATDSLPGKFEDMYKLTSELLGEGAYAKVQGAVSLQNGKEYAVKIIEKQAGHSRSRVFREVETLYQC
;
A
#
# COMPACT_ATOMS: atom_id res chain seq x y z
N MET A 1 28.64 -48.31 -39.68
CA MET A 1 29.43 -48.08 -38.45
C MET A 1 29.89 -46.63 -38.46
N GLY A 2 29.01 -45.69 -38.08
CA GLY A 2 29.33 -44.28 -38.01
C GLY A 2 29.50 -43.88 -36.55
N SER A 3 30.73 -43.64 -36.13
CA SER A 3 31.10 -43.18 -34.80
C SER A 3 30.72 -41.70 -34.64
N SER A 4 29.73 -41.41 -33.80
CA SER A 4 29.41 -40.03 -33.40
C SER A 4 30.20 -39.67 -32.15
N GLU A 5 31.26 -38.87 -32.32
CA GLU A 5 31.88 -38.16 -31.21
C GLU A 5 30.92 -37.06 -30.70
N PRO A 6 30.74 -36.91 -29.38
CA PRO A 6 29.92 -35.83 -28.85
C PRO A 6 30.69 -34.50 -28.88
N LEU A 7 30.04 -33.46 -29.39
CA LEU A 7 30.56 -32.10 -29.42
C LEU A 7 30.73 -31.53 -28.01
N PRO A 8 31.80 -30.75 -27.74
CA PRO A 8 32.08 -30.19 -26.42
C PRO A 8 31.02 -29.14 -26.03
N ILE A 9 30.52 -29.26 -24.80
CA ILE A 9 29.60 -28.31 -24.17
C ILE A 9 30.37 -27.01 -23.94
N ALA A 10 30.01 -25.94 -24.65
CA ALA A 10 30.53 -24.61 -24.37
C ALA A 10 30.00 -24.12 -23.01
N ASP A 11 30.94 -23.84 -22.09
CA ASP A 11 30.71 -23.30 -20.77
C ASP A 11 29.78 -22.07 -20.80
N GLY A 12 28.83 -22.06 -19.86
CA GLY A 12 27.72 -21.13 -19.77
C GLY A 12 28.15 -19.67 -19.79
N ASP A 13 28.08 -19.06 -20.97
CA ASP A 13 28.35 -17.65 -21.17
C ASP A 13 27.23 -16.80 -20.54
N ARG A 14 27.66 -15.91 -19.64
CA ARG A 14 26.95 -14.71 -19.16
C ARG A 14 25.55 -14.95 -18.58
N ARG A 15 25.48 -15.01 -17.24
CA ARG A 15 24.29 -14.59 -16.47
C ARG A 15 23.84 -13.22 -16.97
N ARG A 16 22.90 -13.21 -17.93
CA ARG A 16 22.15 -12.03 -18.32
C ARG A 16 21.50 -11.50 -17.05
N LYS A 17 22.01 -10.39 -16.51
CA LYS A 17 21.32 -9.59 -15.50
C LYS A 17 19.94 -9.31 -16.09
N LYS A 18 18.94 -10.08 -15.66
CA LYS A 18 17.54 -9.86 -16.03
C LYS A 18 17.22 -8.49 -15.44
N LYS A 19 17.32 -7.44 -16.26
CA LYS A 19 16.94 -6.06 -15.92
C LYS A 19 15.54 -6.20 -15.34
N ARG A 20 15.40 -6.04 -14.00
CA ARG A 20 14.11 -6.16 -13.33
C ARG A 20 13.21 -5.19 -14.06
N ARG A 21 12.25 -5.74 -14.82
CA ARG A 21 11.22 -4.96 -15.49
C ARG A 21 10.59 -4.10 -14.40
N GLY A 22 10.80 -2.79 -14.47
CA GLY A 22 10.11 -1.84 -13.61
C GLY A 22 8.63 -2.01 -13.90
N ARG A 23 7.92 -2.71 -13.02
CA ARG A 23 6.46 -2.73 -13.01
C ARG A 23 6.02 -1.46 -12.29
N ALA A 24 6.04 -0.35 -13.04
CA ALA A 24 5.26 0.82 -12.71
C ALA A 24 3.83 0.57 -13.21
N THR A 25 3.06 -0.19 -12.43
CA THR A 25 1.60 -0.31 -12.49
C THR A 25 1.21 -1.31 -11.42
N ASP A 26 1.31 -0.86 -10.17
CA ASP A 26 0.47 -1.41 -9.12
C ASP A 26 -0.18 -0.17 -8.53
N SER A 27 -1.44 0.05 -8.91
CA SER A 27 -2.31 1.11 -8.41
C SER A 27 -2.67 0.84 -6.96
N LEU A 28 -1.65 0.62 -6.13
CA LEU A 28 -1.80 0.65 -4.69
C LEU A 28 -2.02 2.12 -4.33
N PRO A 29 -3.10 2.45 -3.59
CA PRO A 29 -3.26 3.80 -3.09
C PRO A 29 -2.00 4.12 -2.30
N GLY A 30 -1.40 5.28 -2.62
CA GLY A 30 -0.24 5.79 -1.93
C GLY A 30 -0.50 6.02 -0.46
N LYS A 31 0.43 6.66 0.24
CA LYS A 31 0.17 7.12 1.60
C LYS A 31 -1.02 8.07 1.59
N PHE A 32 -1.70 8.18 2.74
CA PHE A 32 -2.79 9.16 2.89
C PHE A 32 -2.37 10.57 2.43
N GLU A 33 -1.15 10.97 2.79
CA GLU A 33 -0.54 12.26 2.47
C GLU A 33 -0.37 12.52 0.95
N ASP A 34 -0.35 11.47 0.13
CA ASP A 34 -0.23 11.59 -1.33
C ASP A 34 -1.56 11.98 -1.98
N MET A 35 -2.69 11.79 -1.29
CA MET A 35 -4.04 12.00 -1.82
C MET A 35 -4.85 13.04 -1.04
N TYR A 36 -4.52 13.25 0.24
CA TYR A 36 -5.28 14.09 1.15
C TYR A 36 -4.35 14.90 2.06
N LYS A 37 -4.81 16.09 2.43
CA LYS A 37 -4.14 16.96 3.40
C LYS A 37 -5.06 17.18 4.60
N LEU A 38 -4.53 16.97 5.82
CA LEU A 38 -5.26 17.30 7.05
C LEU A 38 -5.38 18.82 7.21
N THR A 39 -6.54 19.26 7.68
CA THR A 39 -6.77 20.64 8.12
C THR A 39 -6.44 20.76 9.61
N SER A 40 -6.38 21.98 10.14
CA SER A 40 -6.22 22.21 11.58
C SER A 40 -7.50 21.98 12.38
N GLU A 41 -8.62 21.67 11.72
CA GLU A 41 -9.93 21.55 12.34
C GLU A 41 -10.12 20.18 13.01
N LEU A 42 -10.19 20.16 14.34
CA LEU A 42 -10.54 18.98 15.11
C LEU A 42 -12.06 18.85 15.19
N LEU A 43 -12.61 17.81 14.55
CA LEU A 43 -14.05 17.55 14.49
C LEU A 43 -14.54 16.69 15.66
N GLY A 44 -13.64 15.94 16.30
CA GLY A 44 -13.96 15.14 17.48
C GLY A 44 -12.76 14.42 18.07
N GLU A 45 -12.84 14.14 19.36
CA GLU A 45 -11.79 13.44 20.12
C GLU A 45 -12.41 12.33 20.96
N GLY A 46 -11.83 11.14 20.88
CA GLY A 46 -12.22 10.00 21.69
C GLY A 46 -11.00 9.36 22.35
N ALA A 47 -11.24 8.39 23.24
CA ALA A 47 -10.18 7.79 24.06
C ALA A 47 -9.01 7.18 23.26
N TYR A 48 -9.24 6.76 22.01
CA TYR A 48 -8.26 6.01 21.21
C TYR A 48 -8.12 6.52 19.77
N ALA A 49 -8.86 7.56 19.41
CA ALA A 49 -8.90 8.08 18.05
C ALA A 49 -9.36 9.54 18.06
N LYS A 50 -8.94 10.28 17.03
CA LYS A 50 -9.42 11.64 16.76
C LYS A 50 -10.01 11.72 15.36
N VAL A 51 -10.96 12.61 15.17
CA VAL A 51 -11.55 12.94 13.88
C VAL A 51 -11.10 14.34 13.50
N GLN A 52 -10.43 14.46 12.35
CA GLN A 52 -9.91 15.72 11.84
C GLN A 52 -10.46 15.98 10.44
N GLY A 53 -10.63 17.26 10.10
CA GLY A 53 -10.94 17.66 8.73
C GLY A 53 -9.78 17.32 7.79
N ALA A 54 -10.10 16.97 6.55
CA ALA A 54 -9.14 16.76 5.48
C ALA A 54 -9.71 17.20 4.14
N VAL A 55 -8.82 17.56 3.22
CA VAL A 55 -9.17 17.96 1.85
C VAL A 55 -8.47 17.04 0.86
N SER A 56 -9.20 16.54 -0.13
CA SER A 56 -8.61 15.79 -1.24
C SER A 56 -7.79 16.71 -2.14
N LEU A 57 -6.56 16.27 -2.47
CA LEU A 57 -5.67 17.00 -3.36
C LEU A 57 -6.13 16.97 -4.82
N GLN A 58 -6.97 16.01 -5.20
CA GLN A 58 -7.41 15.83 -6.60
C GLN A 58 -8.57 16.75 -6.97
N ASN A 59 -9.56 16.91 -6.10
CA ASN A 59 -10.81 17.59 -6.41
C ASN A 59 -11.19 18.68 -5.38
N GLY A 60 -10.37 18.90 -4.35
CA GLY A 60 -10.62 19.91 -3.33
C GLY A 60 -11.80 19.59 -2.40
N LYS A 61 -12.38 18.39 -2.48
CA LYS A 61 -13.52 18.02 -1.62
C LYS A 61 -13.07 17.78 -0.19
N GLU A 62 -13.87 18.25 0.75
CA GLU A 62 -13.67 18.09 2.19
C GLU A 62 -14.21 16.76 2.70
N TYR A 63 -13.50 16.19 3.68
CA TYR A 63 -13.78 14.90 4.30
C TYR A 63 -13.47 14.95 5.79
N ALA A 64 -14.20 14.15 6.58
CA ALA A 64 -13.82 13.83 7.95
C ALA A 64 -12.96 12.55 7.97
N VAL A 65 -11.83 12.59 8.66
CA VAL A 65 -10.89 11.45 8.73
C VAL A 65 -10.71 11.01 10.18
N LYS A 66 -11.05 9.74 10.45
CA LYS A 66 -10.82 9.10 11.76
C LYS A 66 -9.39 8.54 11.83
N ILE A 67 -8.55 9.18 12.63
CA ILE A 67 -7.15 8.82 12.83
C ILE A 67 -7.05 7.94 14.07
N ILE A 68 -6.55 6.72 13.90
CA ILE A 68 -6.34 5.73 14.97
C ILE A 68 -4.84 5.49 15.11
N GLU A 69 -4.29 5.79 16.28
CA GLU A 69 -2.89 5.51 16.57
C GLU A 69 -2.66 4.02 16.79
N LYS A 70 -1.61 3.50 16.16
CA LYS A 70 -1.19 2.11 16.28
C LYS A 70 -0.35 1.94 17.54
N GLN A 71 -1.01 1.67 18.65
CA GLN A 71 -0.37 1.41 19.94
C GLN A 71 -0.56 -0.05 20.39
N ALA A 72 0.37 -0.56 21.19
CA ALA A 72 0.23 -1.88 21.80
C ALA A 72 -1.01 -1.88 22.72
N GLY A 73 -1.94 -2.82 22.49
CA GLY A 73 -3.24 -2.86 23.18
C GLY A 73 -4.42 -2.42 22.31
N HIS A 74 -4.18 -1.73 21.19
CA HIS A 74 -5.22 -1.43 20.20
C HIS A 74 -5.27 -2.54 19.16
N SER A 75 -6.22 -3.47 19.32
CA SER A 75 -6.36 -4.62 18.43
C SER A 75 -6.64 -4.18 16.99
N ARG A 76 -5.75 -4.57 16.07
CA ARG A 76 -5.94 -4.43 14.62
C ARG A 76 -7.29 -5.00 14.19
N SER A 77 -7.68 -6.16 14.71
CA SER A 77 -8.94 -6.82 14.36
C SER A 77 -10.17 -6.01 14.76
N ARG A 78 -10.09 -5.19 15.81
CA ARG A 78 -11.18 -4.27 16.18
C ARG A 78 -11.42 -3.23 15.08
N VAL A 79 -10.35 -2.65 14.54
CA VAL A 79 -10.43 -1.67 13.45
C VAL A 79 -11.03 -2.31 12.19
N PHE A 80 -10.61 -3.52 11.82
CA PHE A 80 -11.17 -4.22 10.66
C PHE A 80 -12.67 -4.51 10.81
N ARG A 81 -13.12 -4.97 11.98
CA ARG A 81 -14.55 -5.19 12.24
C ARG A 81 -15.37 -3.91 12.13
N GLU A 82 -14.83 -2.79 12.63
CA GLU A 82 -15.49 -1.49 12.51
C GLU A 82 -15.63 -1.08 11.04
N VAL A 83 -14.56 -1.20 10.24
CA VAL A 83 -14.58 -0.91 8.80
C VAL A 83 -15.58 -1.81 8.06
N GLU A 84 -15.58 -3.11 8.36
CA GLU A 84 -16.50 -4.07 7.74
C GLU A 84 -17.96 -3.77 8.07
N THR A 85 -18.25 -3.42 9.33
CA THR A 85 -19.60 -3.06 9.77
C THR A 85 -20.10 -1.80 9.06
N LEU A 86 -19.27 -0.74 9.04
CA LEU A 86 -19.63 0.53 8.38
C LEU A 86 -19.75 0.42 6.86
N TYR A 87 -19.13 -0.59 6.25
CA TYR A 87 -19.26 -0.85 4.82
C TYR A 87 -20.57 -1.54 4.46
N GLN A 88 -21.11 -2.36 5.38
CA GLN A 88 -22.34 -3.13 5.16
C GLN A 88 -23.62 -2.35 5.51
N CYS A 89 -23.51 -1.27 6.27
CA CYS A 89 -24.61 -0.37 6.63
C CYS A 89 -24.68 0.83 5.70
#